data_AF-A0A9E2CLW7-F1
#
_entry.id   AF-A0A9E2CLW7-F1
#
_cell.length_a   1.000
_cell.length_b   1.000
_cell.length_c   1.000
_cell.angle_alpha   90.00
_cell.angle_beta   90.00
_cell.angle_gamma   90.00
#
_symmetry.space_group_name_H-M   'P 1'
#
loop_
_entity.id
_entity.type
_entity.pdbx_description
1 polymer ?
#
loop_
_entity_poly.entity_id
_entity_poly.type
_entity_poly.pdbx_seq_one_letter_code
_entity_poly.pdbx_strand_id
1 'polypeptide(L)' 'MAPAVDLLLRATRSLVATMGQATANMSHWIKTENRGLQGVPKGLMKTVSGLAQTVQYRDAARAKV' A
#
# COMPACT_ATOMS: atom_id res chain seq x y z
N MET A 1 -13.76 -12.93 -5.02
CA MET A 1 -13.52 -12.02 -3.87
C MET A 1 -12.21 -12.46 -3.23
N ALA A 2 -11.12 -11.72 -3.38
CA ALA A 2 -9.85 -12.10 -2.76
C ALA A 2 -9.96 -11.90 -1.24
N PRO A 3 -9.55 -12.88 -0.41
CA PRO A 3 -9.62 -12.75 1.04
C PRO A 3 -8.77 -11.56 1.52
N ALA A 4 -9.22 -10.81 2.53
CA ALA A 4 -8.54 -9.60 3.00
C ALA A 4 -7.05 -9.82 3.38
N VAL A 5 -6.71 -11.04 3.78
CA VAL A 5 -5.32 -11.47 4.07
C VAL A 5 -4.44 -11.41 2.82
N ASP A 6 -4.95 -11.80 1.65
CA ASP A 6 -4.21 -11.75 0.38
C ASP A 6 -3.86 -10.29 0.01
N LEU A 7 -4.81 -9.37 0.19
CA LEU A 7 -4.60 -7.96 -0.10
C LEU A 7 -3.53 -7.34 0.81
N LEU A 8 -3.50 -7.70 2.09
CA LEU A 8 -2.50 -7.19 3.03
C LEU A 8 -1.09 -7.70 2.69
N LEU A 9 -0.97 -8.98 2.34
CA LEU A 9 0.29 -9.58 1.91
C LEU A 9 0.79 -8.94 0.61
N ARG A 10 -0.10 -8.73 -0.36
CA ARG A 10 0.21 -8.02 -1.61
C ARG A 10 0.67 -6.59 -1.34
N ALA A 11 -0.04 -5.83 -0.51
CA ALA A 11 0.35 -4.47 -0.15
C ALA A 11 1.76 -4.42 0.48
N THR A 12 2.06 -5.34 1.40
CA THR A 12 3.36 -5.42 2.07
C THR A 12 4.48 -5.76 1.09
N ARG A 13 4.29 -6.80 0.25
CA ARG A 13 5.25 -7.16 -0.80
C ARG A 13 5.45 -6.01 -1.80
N SER A 14 4.37 -5.28 -2.10
CA SER A 14 4.41 -4.09 -2.95
C SER A 14 5.27 -2.96 -2.34
N LEU A 15 5.28 -2.82 -1.02
CA LEU A 15 6.09 -1.83 -0.30
C LEU A 15 7.56 -2.23 -0.30
N VAL A 16 7.86 -3.48 0.04
CA VAL A 16 9.23 -4.02 0.09
C VAL A 16 9.97 -3.81 -1.23
N ALA A 17 9.40 -4.21 -2.38
CA ALA A 17 10.17 -4.13 -3.62
C ALA A 17 10.28 -2.71 -4.23
N THR A 18 9.58 -1.70 -3.71
CA THR A 18 9.78 -0.30 -4.15
C THR A 18 10.62 0.52 -3.14
N MET A 19 10.64 0.12 -1.86
CA MET A 19 11.35 0.87 -0.80
C MET A 19 12.56 0.12 -0.22
N GLY A 20 12.83 -1.11 -0.66
CA GLY A 20 13.81 -2.00 -0.05
C GLY A 20 13.36 -2.51 1.33
N GLN A 21 14.27 -3.12 2.10
CA GLN A 21 14.02 -3.59 3.48
C GLN A 21 14.08 -2.45 4.52
N ALA A 22 14.07 -1.19 4.09
CA ALA A 22 14.11 -0.03 4.99
C ALA A 22 12.75 0.15 5.70
N THR A 23 12.60 -0.51 6.85
CA THR A 23 11.38 -0.49 7.68
C THR A 23 10.96 0.92 8.09
N ALA A 24 11.91 1.85 8.25
CA ALA A 24 11.63 3.26 8.52
C ALA A 24 10.88 3.95 7.36
N ASN A 25 11.28 3.69 6.10
CA ASN A 25 10.64 4.28 4.92
C ASN A 25 9.23 3.73 4.72
N MET A 26 9.02 2.43 4.93
CA MET A 26 7.68 1.83 4.90
C MET A 26 6.77 2.41 5.98
N SER A 27 7.29 2.53 7.21
CA SER A 27 6.58 3.10 8.36
C SER A 27 6.19 4.55 8.10
N HIS A 28 7.10 5.33 7.51
CA HIS A 28 6.83 6.70 7.10
C HIS A 28 5.75 6.75 6.02
N TRP A 29 5.89 6.00 4.92
CA TRP A 29 4.92 6.02 3.82
C TRP A 29 3.51 5.62 4.25
N ILE A 30 3.37 4.60 5.10
CA ILE A 30 2.05 4.18 5.62
C ILE A 30 1.38 5.28 6.45
N LYS A 31 2.15 6.16 7.11
CA LYS A 31 1.65 7.20 8.01
C LYS A 31 1.54 8.58 7.37
N THR A 32 2.19 8.80 6.23
CA THR A 32 2.19 10.08 5.52
C THR A 32 1.01 10.16 4.55
N GLU A 33 0.43 11.34 4.39
CA GLU A 33 -0.61 11.58 3.40
C GLU A 33 -0.08 11.29 1.99
N ASN A 34 -0.82 10.47 1.25
CA ASN A 34 -0.52 10.15 -0.13
C ASN A 34 -1.55 10.79 -1.05
N ARG A 35 -1.11 11.80 -1.81
CA ARG A 35 -1.97 12.55 -2.76
C ARG A 35 -2.62 11.66 -3.82
N GLY A 36 -1.92 10.62 -4.29
CA GLY A 36 -2.46 9.68 -5.26
C GLY A 36 -3.53 8.76 -4.70
N LEU A 37 -3.53 8.56 -3.37
CA LEU A 37 -4.58 7.84 -2.64
C LEU A 37 -5.62 8.77 -2.01
N GLN A 38 -5.40 10.08 -2.07
CA GLN A 38 -6.21 11.12 -1.40
C GLN A 38 -6.43 10.82 0.09
N GLY A 39 -5.37 10.41 0.80
CA GLY A 39 -5.45 10.14 2.23
C GLY A 39 -4.23 9.44 2.80
N VAL A 40 -4.30 9.09 4.08
CA VAL A 40 -3.24 8.37 4.80
C VAL A 40 -3.43 6.86 4.66
N PRO A 41 -2.47 6.11 4.08
CA PRO A 41 -2.64 4.67 3.80
C PRO A 41 -3.05 3.85 5.04
N LYS A 42 -2.45 4.12 6.21
CA LYS A 42 -2.81 3.46 7.48
C LYS A 42 -4.30 3.58 7.81
N GLY A 43 -4.92 4.71 7.47
CA GLY A 43 -6.36 4.92 7.69
C GLY A 43 -7.19 4.16 6.66
N LEU A 44 -6.82 4.28 5.38
CA LEU A 44 -7.52 3.64 4.26
C LEU A 44 -7.53 2.10 4.38
N MET A 45 -6.41 1.51 4.80
CA MET A 45 -6.25 0.06 4.92
C MET A 45 -7.10 -0.58 6.05
N LYS A 46 -7.83 0.23 6.85
CA LYS A 46 -8.76 -0.29 7.88
C LYS A 46 -10.05 -0.87 7.30
N THR A 47 -10.34 -0.60 6.03
CA THR A 47 -11.48 -1.19 5.31
C THR A 47 -10.97 -2.04 4.16
N VAL A 48 -11.76 -3.05 3.75
CA VAL A 48 -11.40 -3.92 2.62
C VAL A 48 -11.27 -3.11 1.33
N SER A 49 -12.16 -2.13 1.12
CA SER A 49 -12.14 -1.26 -0.05
C SER A 49 -10.89 -0.37 -0.10
N GLY A 50 -10.54 0.29 1.02
CA GLY A 50 -9.36 1.14 1.07
C GLY A 50 -8.05 0.34 0.99
N LEU A 51 -8.02 -0.88 1.52
CA LEU A 51 -6.91 -1.81 1.32
C LEU A 51 -6.76 -2.21 -0.16
N ALA A 52 -7.86 -2.56 -0.82
CA ALA A 52 -7.85 -2.90 -2.26
C ALA A 52 -7.37 -1.72 -3.12
N GLN A 53 -7.86 -0.50 -2.86
CA GLN A 53 -7.41 0.73 -3.53
C GLN A 53 -5.91 0.98 -3.31
N THR A 54 -5.43 0.78 -2.08
CA THR A 54 -4.01 0.92 -1.74
C THR A 54 -3.15 -0.07 -2.54
N VAL A 55 -3.57 -1.33 -2.64
CA VAL A 55 -2.88 -2.35 -3.46
C VAL A 55 -2.85 -1.95 -4.93
N GLN A 56 -4.00 -1.56 -5.50
CA GLN A 56 -4.09 -1.17 -6.92
C GLN A 56 -3.16 0.01 -7.24
N TYR A 57 -3.14 1.04 -6.39
CA TYR A 57 -2.23 2.18 -6.55
C TYR A 57 -0.76 1.75 -6.55
N ARG A 58 -0.38 0.85 -5.64
CA ARG A 58 0.99 0.33 -5.54
C ARG A 58 1.38 -0.52 -6.75
N ASP A 59 0.47 -1.35 -7.23
CA ASP A 59 0.69 -2.18 -8.41
C ASP A 59 0.84 -1.30 -9.67
N ALA A 60 0.00 -0.27 -9.82
CA ALA A 60 0.09 0.71 -10.91
C ALA A 60 1.39 1.52 -10.88
N ALA A 61 1.87 1.89 -9.69
CA ALA A 61 3.15 2.60 -9.53
C ALA A 61 4.35 1.75 -9.95
N ARG A 62 4.26 0.41 -9.85
CA ARG A 62 5.31 -0.52 -10.30
C ARG A 62 5.32 -0.74 -11.81
N ALA A 63 4.17 -0.66 -12.47
CA ALA A 63 4.06 -0.85 -13.92
C ALA A 63 4.67 0.30 -14.74
N LYS A 64 5.08 1.41 -14.11
CA LYS A 64 5.67 2.59 -14.74
C LYS A 64 7.21 2.64 -14.67
N VAL A 65 7.86 1.58 -14.21
CA VAL A 65 9.34 1.49 -14.07
C VAL A 65 9.92 0.74 -15.27
#